data_AF-A0A9Q3J218-F1
#
_entry.id   AF-A0A9Q3J218-F1
#
_cell.length_a   1.000
_cell.length_b   1.000
_cell.length_c   1.000
_cell.angle_alpha   90.00
_cell.angle_beta   90.00
_cell.angle_gamma   90.00
#
_symmetry.space_group_name_H-M   'P 1'
#
loop_
_entity.id
_entity.type
_entity.pdbx_description
1 polymer ?
#
loop_
_entity_poly.entity_id
_entity_poly.type
_entity_poly.pdbx_seq_one_letter_code
_entity_poly.pdbx_strand_id
1 'polypeptide(L)'
;MHPLGIFEAAMIFPHPAGSIRLKVEFFGMNNCTSQHFIFGNDYLSIYVIDINNYKDRYFTIGENKRKKISFPPGKREITIIRQVKNVDKDKFVSDQLIEAQISSQLTPEIKEELIEIFLQYKEAFASDNEPLGAIKCHEVERPYPPLLRRLAYPASPRAREALESHINELMKLGLFRTFGHDEEV
;
A
#
# COMPACT_ATOMS: atom_id res chain seq x y z
N MET A 1 6.50 2.78 -5.70
CA MET A 1 6.27 4.19 -5.29
C MET A 1 5.41 4.86 -6.37
N HIS A 2 4.13 5.09 -6.12
CA HIS A 2 3.20 5.68 -7.11
C HIS A 2 2.98 7.17 -6.83
N PRO A 3 3.39 8.09 -7.73
CA PRO A 3 3.17 9.52 -7.56
C PRO A 3 1.70 9.86 -7.80
N LEU A 4 1.10 10.58 -6.85
CA LEU A 4 -0.28 11.07 -6.92
C LEU A 4 -0.35 12.48 -7.51
N GLY A 5 0.70 13.30 -7.34
CA GLY A 5 0.77 14.65 -7.86
C GLY A 5 1.69 15.56 -7.04
N ILE A 6 1.78 16.82 -7.45
CA ILE A 6 2.52 17.88 -6.76
C ILE A 6 1.51 18.88 -6.23
N PHE A 7 1.64 19.31 -4.97
CA PHE A 7 0.86 20.43 -4.45
C PHE A 7 1.76 21.45 -3.78
N GLU A 8 1.51 22.72 -4.05
CA GLU A 8 2.20 23.82 -3.42
C GLU A 8 1.46 24.22 -2.13
N ALA A 9 2.20 24.37 -1.03
CA ALA A 9 1.64 24.88 0.21
C ALA A 9 2.56 25.91 0.85
N ALA A 10 1.97 26.96 1.41
CA ALA A 10 2.67 27.95 2.19
C ALA A 10 2.76 27.48 3.66
N MET A 11 3.95 27.15 4.13
CA MET A 11 4.21 26.85 5.55
C MET A 11 4.54 28.15 6.29
N ILE A 12 3.80 28.42 7.37
CA ILE A 12 4.02 29.60 8.20
C ILE A 12 4.60 29.17 9.55
N PHE A 13 5.82 29.60 9.84
CA PHE A 13 6.45 29.40 11.15
C PHE A 13 6.33 30.69 11.99
N PRO A 14 5.55 30.67 13.08
CA PRO A 14 5.34 31.86 13.89
C PRO A 14 6.60 32.23 14.69
N HIS A 15 7.17 33.41 14.42
CA HIS A 15 8.36 33.92 15.10
C HIS A 15 8.12 35.32 15.69
N PRO A 16 8.70 35.66 16.86
CA PRO A 16 8.40 36.92 17.58
C PRO A 16 8.77 38.20 16.81
N ALA A 17 9.75 38.15 15.90
CA ALA A 17 10.15 39.28 15.05
C ALA A 17 9.43 39.33 13.70
N GLY A 18 8.46 38.44 13.46
CA GLY A 18 7.74 38.29 12.19
C GLY A 18 7.58 36.82 11.81
N SER A 19 6.46 36.45 11.21
CA SER A 19 6.19 35.07 10.80
C SER A 19 6.97 34.71 9.53
N ILE A 20 7.69 33.59 9.56
CA ILE A 20 8.42 33.06 8.41
C ILE A 20 7.41 32.36 7.50
N ARG A 21 7.41 32.66 6.21
CA ARG A 21 6.54 32.04 5.22
C ARG A 21 7.40 31.34 4.17
N LEU A 22 7.32 30.02 4.10
CA LEU A 22 8.00 29.19 3.12
C LEU A 22 6.96 28.70 2.10
N LYS A 23 7.21 28.90 0.81
CA LYS A 23 6.48 28.18 -0.24
C LYS A 23 7.19 26.86 -0.47
N VAL A 24 6.49 25.76 -0.22
CA VAL A 24 7.04 24.40 -0.32
C VAL A 24 6.20 23.62 -1.31
N GLU A 25 6.87 22.91 -2.21
CA GLU A 25 6.24 21.94 -3.11
C GLU A 25 6.31 20.55 -2.49
N PHE A 26 5.16 19.89 -2.34
CA PHE A 26 5.07 18.55 -1.82
C PHE A 26 4.75 17.57 -2.94
N PHE A 27 5.55 16.51 -3.02
CA PHE A 27 5.26 15.35 -3.87
C PHE A 27 4.37 14.38 -3.09
N GLY A 28 3.10 14.31 -3.46
CA GLY A 28 2.14 13.36 -2.91
C GLY A 28 2.41 11.96 -3.48
N MET A 29 2.59 10.97 -2.61
CA MET A 29 2.94 9.59 -3.00
C MET A 29 2.00 8.62 -2.27
N ASN A 30 1.41 7.65 -2.98
CA ASN A 30 0.39 6.74 -2.43
C ASN A 30 0.94 5.81 -1.32
N ASN A 31 2.25 5.52 -1.35
CA ASN A 31 2.91 4.57 -0.44
C ASN A 31 4.14 5.17 0.26
N CYS A 32 4.14 6.48 0.57
CA CYS A 32 5.26 7.10 1.31
C CYS A 32 4.98 7.08 2.82
N THR A 33 5.81 6.38 3.58
CA THR A 33 5.76 6.30 5.05
C THR A 33 6.71 7.31 5.72
N SER A 34 7.09 8.40 5.04
CA SER A 34 8.02 9.37 5.62
C SER A 34 7.37 10.12 6.78
N GLN A 35 7.70 9.69 7.99
CA GLN A 35 7.26 10.32 9.24
C GLN A 35 8.07 11.59 9.59
N HIS A 36 9.16 11.84 8.86
CA HIS A 36 10.12 12.90 9.18
C HIS A 36 10.29 13.83 7.98
N PHE A 37 10.32 15.12 8.27
CA PHE A 37 10.66 16.16 7.32
C PHE A 37 12.06 16.68 7.66
N ILE A 38 13.01 16.54 6.74
CA ILE A 38 14.40 16.95 6.94
C ILE A 38 14.57 18.33 6.32
N PHE A 39 14.99 19.30 7.12
CA PHE A 39 15.45 20.59 6.62
C PHE A 39 16.92 20.47 6.18
N GLY A 40 17.22 20.96 4.98
CA GLY A 40 18.59 21.07 4.49
C GLY A 40 19.41 22.06 5.33
N ASN A 41 20.73 21.83 5.39
CA ASN A 41 21.65 22.63 6.21
C ASN A 41 21.69 24.12 5.80
N ASP A 42 21.46 24.40 4.53
CA ASP A 42 21.40 25.75 3.97
C ASP A 42 20.26 26.54 4.60
N TYR A 43 19.09 25.92 4.75
CA TYR A 43 17.93 26.54 5.40
C TYR A 43 18.09 26.64 6.92
N LEU A 44 18.74 25.66 7.56
CA LEU A 44 19.08 25.77 8.98
C LEU A 44 19.98 26.99 9.24
N SER A 45 20.94 27.23 8.34
CA SER A 45 21.88 28.35 8.42
C SER A 45 21.20 29.69 8.11
N ILE A 46 20.41 29.77 7.04
CA ILE A 46 19.68 30.99 6.64
C ILE A 46 18.72 31.46 7.74
N TYR A 47 18.07 30.53 8.43
CA TYR A 47 17.05 30.86 9.44
C TYR A 47 17.55 30.77 10.89
N VAL A 48 18.86 30.55 11.09
CA VAL A 48 19.49 30.45 12.41
C VAL A 48 18.71 29.45 13.29
N ILE A 49 18.47 28.26 12.75
CA ILE A 49 17.77 27.19 13.45
C ILE A 49 18.82 26.32 14.15
N ASP A 50 18.97 26.53 15.46
CA ASP A 50 19.89 25.75 16.29
C ASP A 50 19.18 24.57 16.93
N ILE A 51 19.70 23.37 16.72
CA ILE A 51 19.21 22.13 17.32
C ILE A 51 20.15 21.72 18.45
N ASN A 52 19.63 21.67 19.68
CA ASN A 52 20.39 21.26 20.86
C ASN A 52 19.96 19.87 21.32
N ASN A 53 20.94 18.98 21.53
CA ASN A 53 20.73 17.57 21.92
C ASN A 53 21.34 17.20 23.29
N TYR A 54 21.88 18.16 24.05
CA TYR A 54 22.75 17.84 25.21
C TYR A 54 22.01 17.37 26.48
N LYS A 55 20.76 17.80 26.71
CA LYS A 55 19.94 17.36 27.88
C LYS A 55 18.51 17.05 27.46
N ASP A 56 17.82 18.04 26.91
CA ASP A 56 16.51 17.89 26.28
C ASP A 56 16.65 18.20 24.79
N ARG A 57 15.93 17.46 23.95
CA ARG A 57 15.85 17.75 22.53
C ARG A 57 14.95 18.98 22.35
N TYR A 58 15.54 20.11 21.97
CA TYR A 58 14.81 21.32 21.60
C TYR A 58 15.50 22.02 20.44
N PHE A 59 14.74 22.83 19.72
CA PHE A 59 15.28 23.75 18.73
C PHE A 59 14.90 25.19 19.07
N THR A 60 15.73 26.11 18.59
CA THR A 60 15.47 27.55 18.61
C THR A 60 15.45 28.06 17.18
N ILE A 61 14.57 29.02 16.88
CA ILE A 61 14.52 29.69 15.58
C ILE A 61 14.95 31.15 15.81
N GLY A 62 15.95 31.60 15.05
CA GLY A 62 16.48 32.96 15.15
C GLY A 62 17.43 33.16 16.34
N GLU A 63 17.85 34.41 16.57
CA GLU A 63 18.80 34.77 17.64
C GLU A 63 18.22 34.65 19.06
N ASN A 64 16.91 34.41 19.18
CA ASN A 64 16.22 34.48 20.46
C ASN A 64 16.30 33.16 21.24
N LYS A 65 17.46 32.94 21.89
CA LYS A 65 17.80 31.73 22.67
C LYS A 65 16.83 31.40 23.83
N ARG A 66 15.90 32.31 24.16
CA ARG A 66 14.91 32.14 25.23
C ARG A 66 13.72 31.29 24.82
N LYS A 67 13.32 31.29 23.54
CA LYS A 67 12.13 30.56 23.07
C LYS A 67 12.54 29.16 22.59
N LYS A 68 12.65 28.24 23.53
CA LYS A 68 12.98 26.83 23.27
C LYS A 68 11.71 26.08 22.88
N ILE A 69 11.69 25.50 21.69
CA ILE A 69 10.61 24.62 21.25
C ILE A 69 11.11 23.19 21.49
N SER A 70 10.54 22.52 22.50
CA SER A 70 10.89 21.14 22.80
C SER A 70 10.29 20.20 21.77
N PHE A 71 11.07 19.18 21.39
CA PHE A 71 10.51 18.05 20.68
C PHE A 71 9.67 17.24 21.69
N PRO A 72 8.41 16.90 21.39
CA PRO A 72 7.61 16.09 22.29
C PRO A 72 8.32 14.75 22.55
N PRO A 73 8.54 14.36 23.81
CA PRO A 73 9.20 13.11 24.13
C PRO A 73 8.28 11.94 23.77
N GLY A 74 8.65 11.16 22.76
CA GLY A 74 8.14 9.80 22.49
C GLY A 74 6.64 9.65 22.23
N LYS A 75 6.30 9.12 21.04
CA LYS A 75 4.97 8.58 20.69
C LYS A 75 3.77 9.43 21.13
N ARG A 76 3.72 10.70 20.73
CA ARG A 76 2.41 11.23 20.37
C ARG A 76 2.13 10.67 18.99
N GLU A 77 1.30 9.63 18.94
CA GLU A 77 0.45 9.44 17.77
C GLU A 77 -0.20 10.79 17.53
N ILE A 78 0.35 11.57 16.60
CA ILE A 78 -0.32 12.73 16.07
C ILE A 78 -1.65 12.15 15.63
N THR A 79 -2.75 12.60 16.25
CA THR A 79 -4.10 12.24 15.83
C THR A 79 -4.22 12.73 14.40
N ILE A 80 -3.82 11.88 13.44
CA ILE A 80 -4.14 12.03 12.04
C ILE A 80 -5.66 12.08 12.09
N ILE A 81 -6.22 13.27 11.92
CA ILE A 81 -7.66 13.45 11.77
C ILE A 81 -8.00 12.51 10.61
N ARG A 82 -8.53 11.34 10.96
CA ARG A 82 -8.92 10.26 10.06
C ARG A 82 -10.10 10.75 9.22
N GLN A 83 -9.84 11.63 8.26
CA GLN A 83 -10.77 11.98 7.19
C GLN A 83 -10.39 11.32 5.87
N VAL A 84 -9.40 10.42 5.87
CA VAL A 84 -9.05 9.59 4.70
C VAL A 84 -9.99 8.37 4.56
N LYS A 85 -10.88 8.11 5.54
CA LYS A 85 -11.67 6.87 5.59
C LYS A 85 -12.73 6.68 4.50
N ASN A 86 -13.18 7.73 3.79
CA ASN A 86 -14.30 7.56 2.84
C ASN A 86 -13.88 7.35 1.39
N VAL A 87 -12.76 7.92 0.92
CA VAL A 87 -12.40 7.82 -0.50
C VAL A 87 -12.11 6.37 -0.92
N ASP A 88 -11.46 5.60 -0.06
CA ASP A 88 -11.15 4.19 -0.34
C ASP A 88 -12.38 3.29 -0.17
N LYS A 89 -13.30 3.62 0.73
CA LYS A 89 -14.56 2.87 0.92
C LYS A 89 -15.48 3.04 -0.29
N ASP A 90 -15.64 4.26 -0.78
CA ASP A 90 -16.50 4.55 -1.93
C ASP A 90 -15.97 3.91 -3.22
N LYS A 91 -14.64 3.96 -3.44
CA LYS A 91 -13.99 3.26 -4.56
C LYS A 91 -14.12 1.73 -4.46
N PHE A 92 -13.92 1.17 -3.27
CA PHE A 92 -14.09 -0.27 -3.07
C PHE A 92 -15.53 -0.72 -3.35
N VAL A 93 -16.51 0.09 -2.96
CA VAL A 93 -17.92 -0.17 -3.23
C VAL A 93 -18.22 -0.08 -4.73
N SER A 94 -17.69 0.93 -5.43
CA SER A 94 -17.90 1.09 -6.87
C SER A 94 -17.15 0.07 -7.71
N ASP A 95 -16.00 -0.42 -7.26
CA ASP A 95 -15.16 -1.24 -8.13
C ASP A 95 -15.41 -2.74 -7.89
N GLN A 96 -15.60 -3.15 -6.62
CA GLN A 96 -15.70 -4.58 -6.26
C GLN A 96 -17.09 -5.01 -5.79
N LEU A 97 -17.87 -4.12 -5.17
CA LEU A 97 -19.19 -4.49 -4.61
C LEU A 97 -20.36 -4.20 -5.55
N ILE A 98 -20.13 -3.68 -6.77
CA ILE A 98 -21.21 -3.50 -7.76
C ILE A 98 -21.86 -4.83 -8.11
N GLU A 99 -21.07 -5.88 -8.29
CA GLU A 99 -21.56 -7.21 -8.64
C GLU A 99 -21.96 -8.05 -7.42
N ALA A 100 -21.67 -7.56 -6.21
CA ALA A 100 -21.93 -8.28 -4.98
C ALA A 100 -23.43 -8.30 -4.64
N GLN A 101 -24.01 -9.49 -4.55
CA GLN A 101 -25.40 -9.66 -4.11
C GLN A 101 -25.47 -9.67 -2.57
N ILE A 102 -25.68 -8.49 -1.99
CA ILE A 102 -25.97 -8.36 -0.55
C ILE A 102 -27.48 -8.52 -0.33
N SER A 103 -27.87 -9.32 0.66
CA SER A 103 -29.28 -9.58 0.93
C SER A 103 -30.03 -8.29 1.34
N SER A 104 -31.26 -8.13 0.83
CA SER A 104 -32.12 -6.97 1.11
C SER A 104 -32.71 -6.95 2.52
N GLN A 105 -32.49 -8.01 3.29
CA GLN A 105 -32.98 -8.16 4.67
C GLN A 105 -32.05 -7.52 5.71
N LEU A 106 -30.84 -7.12 5.31
CA LEU A 106 -29.89 -6.47 6.21
C LEU A 106 -30.33 -5.03 6.53
N THR A 107 -30.20 -4.64 7.80
CA THR A 107 -30.31 -3.23 8.19
C THR A 107 -29.13 -2.43 7.60
N PRO A 108 -29.32 -1.13 7.32
CA PRO A 108 -28.27 -0.29 6.74
C PRO A 108 -27.01 -0.23 7.62
N GLU A 109 -27.19 -0.27 8.94
CA GLU A 109 -26.10 -0.26 9.92
C GLU A 109 -25.20 -1.49 9.81
N ILE A 110 -25.79 -2.70 9.74
CA ILE A 110 -25.04 -3.95 9.59
C ILE A 110 -24.35 -3.99 8.22
N LYS A 111 -25.00 -3.44 7.18
CA LYS A 111 -24.40 -3.37 5.84
C LYS A 111 -23.14 -2.51 5.86
N GLU A 112 -23.15 -1.38 6.55
CA GLU A 112 -21.98 -0.51 6.66
C GLU A 112 -20.83 -1.18 7.42
N GLU A 113 -21.14 -1.90 8.51
CA GLU A 113 -20.16 -2.66 9.29
C GLU A 113 -19.55 -3.80 8.46
N LEU A 114 -20.36 -4.49 7.67
CA LEU A 114 -19.92 -5.56 6.78
C LEU A 114 -18.99 -5.05 5.67
N ILE A 115 -19.27 -3.88 5.10
CA ILE A 115 -18.37 -3.23 4.13
C ILE A 115 -17.04 -2.86 4.78
N GLU A 116 -17.03 -2.44 6.05
CA GLU A 116 -15.78 -2.15 6.77
C GLU A 116 -14.93 -3.40 6.99
N ILE A 117 -15.57 -4.53 7.30
CA ILE A 117 -14.89 -5.83 7.42
C ILE A 117 -14.29 -6.25 6.08
N PHE A 118 -15.05 -6.12 4.98
CA PHE A 118 -14.53 -6.45 3.64
C PHE A 118 -13.36 -5.57 3.24
N LEU A 119 -13.43 -4.27 3.55
CA LEU A 119 -12.32 -3.36 3.29
C LEU A 119 -11.08 -3.71 4.13
N GLN A 120 -11.27 -4.13 5.38
CA GLN A 120 -10.18 -4.58 6.26
C GLN A 120 -9.47 -5.81 5.71
N TYR A 121 -10.20 -6.73 5.09
CA TYR A 121 -9.67 -7.99 4.55
C TYR A 121 -9.64 -8.03 3.02
N LYS A 122 -9.53 -6.89 2.35
CA LYS A 122 -9.57 -6.80 0.87
C LYS A 122 -8.54 -7.70 0.16
N GLU A 123 -7.38 -7.92 0.78
CA GLU A 123 -6.29 -8.76 0.23
C GLU A 123 -6.57 -10.27 0.33
N ALA A 124 -7.58 -10.67 1.11
CA ALA A 124 -8.01 -12.06 1.19
C ALA A 124 -8.91 -12.46 0.02
N PHE A 125 -9.46 -11.48 -0.72
CA PHE A 125 -10.32 -11.72 -1.86
C PHE A 125 -9.50 -11.74 -3.16
N ALA A 126 -9.88 -12.61 -4.09
CA ALA A 126 -9.35 -12.58 -5.44
C ALA A 126 -9.84 -11.33 -6.17
N SER A 127 -8.95 -10.66 -6.89
CA SER A 127 -9.28 -9.51 -7.74
C SER A 127 -8.91 -9.81 -9.20
N ASP A 128 -9.42 -9.02 -10.14
CA ASP A 128 -9.08 -9.19 -11.56
C ASP A 128 -7.57 -9.09 -11.83
N ASN A 129 -6.87 -8.27 -11.03
CA ASN A 129 -5.42 -8.10 -11.12
C ASN A 129 -4.65 -9.21 -10.38
N GLU A 130 -5.23 -9.74 -9.31
CA GLU A 130 -4.63 -10.78 -8.46
C GLU A 130 -5.66 -11.90 -8.23
N PRO A 131 -5.90 -12.77 -9.23
CA PRO A 131 -6.96 -13.79 -9.16
C PRO A 131 -6.59 -14.95 -8.25
N LEU A 132 -5.29 -15.15 -8.01
CA LEU A 132 -4.77 -16.11 -7.06
C LEU A 132 -4.21 -15.29 -5.89
N GLY A 133 -4.90 -15.36 -4.74
CA GLY A 133 -4.33 -14.85 -3.49
C GLY A 133 -2.99 -15.52 -3.17
N ALA A 134 -2.30 -15.08 -2.12
CA ALA A 134 -0.95 -15.58 -1.75
C ALA A 134 -0.92 -17.09 -1.42
N ILE A 135 -0.96 -17.95 -2.44
CA ILE A 135 -0.87 -19.40 -2.32
C ILE A 135 0.58 -19.75 -1.99
N LYS A 136 0.80 -20.31 -0.81
CA LYS A 136 2.06 -20.96 -0.46
C LYS A 136 2.09 -22.34 -1.13
N CYS A 137 2.91 -22.51 -2.16
CA CYS A 137 3.17 -23.82 -2.72
C CYS A 137 3.84 -24.73 -1.68
N HIS A 138 3.38 -25.99 -1.62
CA HIS A 138 4.04 -27.03 -0.85
C HIS A 138 5.06 -27.72 -1.76
N GLU A 139 6.31 -27.77 -1.33
CA GLU A 139 7.35 -28.53 -2.03
C GLU A 139 7.22 -30.01 -1.64
N VAL A 140 7.19 -30.90 -2.64
CA VAL A 140 7.14 -32.35 -2.41
C VAL A 140 8.57 -32.85 -2.24
N GLU A 141 8.86 -33.47 -1.09
CA GLU A 141 10.17 -34.05 -0.81
C GLU A 141 10.47 -35.26 -1.71
N ARG A 142 11.73 -35.38 -2.13
CA ARG A 142 12.22 -36.46 -2.99
C ARG A 142 12.27 -37.80 -2.23
N PRO A 143 12.11 -38.95 -2.93
CA PRO A 143 12.05 -39.11 -4.38
C PRO A 143 10.64 -38.92 -4.96
N TYR A 144 10.56 -38.22 -6.10
CA TYR A 144 9.32 -38.08 -6.85
C TYR A 144 8.75 -39.45 -7.23
N PRO A 145 7.42 -39.61 -7.30
CA PRO A 145 6.82 -40.83 -7.80
C PRO A 145 7.35 -41.14 -9.20
N PRO A 146 7.62 -42.42 -9.52
CA PRO A 146 8.15 -42.80 -10.82
C PRO A 146 7.25 -42.30 -11.94
N LEU A 147 7.85 -41.67 -12.96
CA LEU A 147 7.16 -41.12 -14.13
C LEU A 147 6.26 -42.18 -14.78
N LEU A 148 4.95 -42.05 -14.57
CA LEU A 148 3.95 -42.84 -15.30
C LEU A 148 3.91 -42.35 -16.74
N ARG A 149 4.74 -42.93 -17.61
CA ARG A 149 4.71 -42.70 -19.06
C ARG A 149 3.47 -43.36 -19.69
N ARG A 150 2.29 -42.86 -19.34
CA ARG A 150 1.06 -43.19 -20.07
C ARG A 150 0.86 -42.10 -21.13
N LEU A 151 0.57 -42.52 -22.36
CA LEU A 151 0.11 -41.58 -23.38
C LEU A 151 -1.16 -40.91 -22.88
N ALA A 152 -1.27 -39.59 -23.08
CA ALA A 152 -2.50 -38.88 -22.78
C ALA A 152 -3.63 -39.48 -23.63
N TYR A 153 -4.80 -39.65 -23.02
CA TYR A 153 -5.97 -40.09 -23.75
C TYR A 153 -6.35 -39.05 -24.83
N PRO A 154 -6.81 -39.49 -26.01
CA PRO A 154 -7.22 -38.57 -27.05
C PRO A 154 -8.44 -37.76 -26.59
N ALA A 155 -8.32 -36.44 -26.58
CA ALA A 155 -9.41 -35.53 -26.32
C ALA A 155 -10.19 -35.23 -27.62
N SER A 156 -11.50 -35.00 -27.52
CA SER A 156 -12.31 -34.54 -28.65
C SER A 156 -11.90 -33.12 -29.09
N PRO A 157 -12.13 -32.72 -30.36
CA PRO A 157 -11.74 -31.39 -30.85
C PRO A 157 -12.29 -30.25 -29.97
N ARG A 158 -13.57 -30.32 -29.60
CA ARG A 158 -14.23 -29.35 -28.71
C ARG A 158 -13.60 -29.31 -27.31
N ALA A 159 -13.26 -30.47 -26.75
CA ALA A 159 -12.61 -30.52 -25.45
C ALA A 159 -11.19 -29.95 -25.52
N ARG A 160 -10.48 -30.17 -26.62
CA ARG A 160 -9.13 -29.66 -26.84
C ARG A 160 -9.10 -28.13 -26.89
N GLU A 161 -10.03 -27.51 -27.61
CA GLU A 161 -10.15 -26.04 -27.67
C GLU A 161 -10.43 -25.43 -26.29
N ALA A 162 -11.34 -26.00 -25.51
CA ALA A 162 -11.64 -25.53 -24.16
C ALA A 162 -10.45 -25.70 -23.21
N LEU A 163 -9.77 -26.85 -23.27
CA LEU A 163 -8.57 -27.11 -22.48
C LEU A 163 -7.43 -26.16 -22.85
N GLU A 164 -7.25 -25.86 -24.13
CA GLU A 164 -6.22 -24.93 -24.60
C GLU A 164 -6.46 -23.52 -24.04
N SER A 165 -7.71 -23.05 -24.00
CA SER A 165 -8.04 -21.76 -23.37
C SER A 165 -7.63 -21.72 -21.90
N HIS A 166 -8.02 -22.74 -21.12
CA HIS A 166 -7.70 -22.80 -19.68
C HIS A 166 -6.20 -22.97 -19.42
N ILE A 167 -5.50 -23.80 -20.22
CA ILE A 167 -4.04 -23.96 -20.10
C ILE A 167 -3.34 -22.64 -20.35
N ASN A 168 -3.78 -21.88 -21.36
CA ASN A 168 -3.21 -20.57 -21.66
C ASN A 168 -3.44 -19.56 -20.52
N GLU A 169 -4.60 -19.60 -19.87
CA GLU A 169 -4.85 -18.79 -18.66
C GLU A 169 -3.92 -19.19 -17.51
N LEU A 170 -3.78 -20.48 -17.22
CA LEU A 170 -2.88 -20.97 -16.15
C LEU A 170 -1.40 -20.66 -16.43
N MET A 171 -0.98 -20.65 -17.69
CA MET A 171 0.34 -20.20 -18.12
C MET A 171 0.53 -18.70 -17.88
N LYS A 172 -0.47 -17.86 -18.23
CA LYS A 172 -0.43 -16.40 -17.96
C LYS A 172 -0.34 -16.09 -16.47
N LEU A 173 -1.02 -16.89 -15.64
CA LEU A 173 -0.98 -16.77 -14.18
C LEU A 173 0.32 -17.30 -13.56
N GLY A 174 1.23 -17.86 -14.35
CA GLY A 174 2.51 -18.41 -13.86
C GLY A 174 2.36 -19.68 -13.04
N LEU A 175 1.19 -20.32 -13.05
CA LEU A 175 0.96 -21.61 -12.39
C LEU A 175 1.56 -22.76 -13.18
N PHE A 176 1.44 -22.70 -14.50
CA PHE A 176 2.07 -23.67 -15.40
C PHE A 176 3.30 -23.06 -16.06
N ARG A 177 4.29 -23.92 -16.31
CA ARG A 177 5.45 -23.63 -17.14
C ARG A 177 5.62 -24.77 -18.14
N THR A 178 6.11 -24.45 -19.33
CA THR A 178 6.59 -25.46 -20.26
C THR A 178 7.91 -26.02 -19.73
N PHE A 179 8.00 -27.34 -19.60
CA PHE A 179 9.24 -28.02 -19.26
C PHE A 179 9.77 -28.75 -20.48
N GLY A 180 11.09 -28.68 -20.68
CA GLY A 180 11.78 -29.42 -21.74
C GLY A 180 11.87 -30.91 -21.40
N HIS A 181 12.09 -31.75 -22.42
CA HIS A 181 12.30 -33.18 -22.18
C HIS A 181 13.61 -33.47 -21.40
N ASP A 182 14.53 -32.49 -21.38
CA ASP A 182 15.87 -32.58 -20.79
C ASP A 182 15.99 -31.88 -19.42
N GLU A 183 14.92 -31.28 -18.90
CA GLU A 183 14.93 -30.69 -17.55
C GLU A 183 14.63 -31.79 -16.51
N GLU A 184 15.61 -32.06 -15.63
CA GLU A 184 15.37 -32.89 -14.45
C GLU A 184 14.42 -32.17 -13.48
N VAL A 185 13.28 -32.81 -13.18
CA VAL A 185 12.31 -32.41 -12.13
C VAL A 185 12.89 -32.73 -10.75
#